data_AF-A0A1F8SLP0-F1
#
_entry.id   AF-A0A1F8SLP0-F1
#
_cell.length_a   1.000
_cell.length_b   1.000
_cell.length_c   1.000
_cell.angle_alpha   90.00
_cell.angle_beta   90.00
_cell.angle_gamma   90.00
#
_symmetry.space_group_name_H-M   'P 1'
#
loop_
_entity.id
_entity.type
_entity.pdbx_description
1 polymer ?
#
loop_
_entity_poly.entity_id
_entity_poly.type
_entity_poly.pdbx_seq_one_letter_code
_entity_poly.pdbx_strand_id
1 'polypeptide(L)'
;MYKLGRGWKSALILAGFVVLVLLVMDFNNRMAELRRLTAEKEEVSARVTSLVETQLSLETQVTYATSEAAVYYWAYNFEHLGKEGDVLVVPIQAEDSLPQPTPTLAVTPIVIQNWQVWLSLFVEQP
;
A
#
# COMPACT_ATOMS: atom_id res chain seq x y z
N MET A 1 -58.20 49.48 12.82
CA MET A 1 -58.18 48.77 11.52
C MET A 1 -56.74 48.44 11.04
N TYR A 2 -55.84 47.96 11.93
CA TYR A 2 -54.39 47.79 11.61
C TYR A 2 -53.91 46.33 11.56
N LYS A 3 -54.80 45.34 11.63
CA LYS A 3 -54.41 43.92 11.66
C LYS A 3 -54.18 43.29 10.28
N LEU A 4 -54.74 43.86 9.20
CA LEU A 4 -54.67 43.26 7.86
C LEU A 4 -53.28 43.34 7.21
N GLY A 5 -52.55 44.46 7.38
CA GLY A 5 -51.20 44.63 6.82
C GLY A 5 -50.09 43.88 7.55
N ARG A 6 -50.32 43.40 8.77
CA ARG A 6 -49.33 42.65 9.57
C ARG A 6 -49.28 41.17 9.19
N GLY A 7 -50.43 40.55 8.92
CA GLY A 7 -50.52 39.14 8.52
C GLY A 7 -49.85 38.83 7.18
N TRP A 8 -49.96 39.74 6.20
CA TRP A 8 -49.35 39.56 4.89
C TRP A 8 -47.81 39.56 4.94
N LYS A 9 -47.21 40.44 5.75
CA LYS A 9 -45.75 40.45 5.97
C LYS A 9 -45.27 39.14 6.59
N SER A 10 -45.99 38.64 7.59
CA SER A 10 -45.68 37.34 8.21
C SER A 10 -45.85 36.17 7.22
N ALA A 11 -46.85 36.21 6.35
CA ALA A 11 -47.03 35.20 5.30
C ALA A 11 -45.88 35.21 4.27
N LEU A 12 -45.40 36.38 3.86
CA LEU A 12 -44.22 36.49 2.98
C LEU A 12 -42.95 35.98 3.64
N ILE A 13 -42.73 36.29 4.92
CA ILE A 13 -41.59 35.77 5.68
C ILE A 13 -41.66 34.25 5.78
N LEU A 14 -42.85 33.69 6.06
CA LEU A 14 -43.05 32.24 6.12
C LEU A 14 -42.79 31.58 4.76
N ALA A 15 -43.31 32.16 3.67
CA ALA A 15 -43.08 31.65 2.33
C ALA A 15 -41.59 31.69 1.97
N GLY A 16 -40.90 32.78 2.26
CA GLY A 16 -39.45 32.89 2.06
C GLY A 16 -38.67 31.86 2.88
N PHE A 17 -39.07 31.62 4.13
CA PHE A 17 -38.46 30.59 4.97
C PHE A 17 -38.66 29.17 4.40
N VAL A 18 -39.87 28.84 3.93
CA VAL A 18 -40.15 27.56 3.28
C VAL A 18 -39.27 27.36 2.05
N VAL A 19 -39.15 28.38 1.19
CA VAL A 19 -38.28 28.34 0.00
C VAL A 19 -36.81 28.13 0.40
N LEU A 20 -36.35 28.83 1.44
CA LEU A 20 -34.98 28.70 1.94
C LEU A 20 -34.70 27.27 2.44
N VAL A 21 -35.62 26.68 3.19
CA VAL A 21 -35.50 25.29 3.67
C VAL A 21 -35.43 24.31 2.49
N LEU A 22 -36.28 24.49 1.47
CA LEU A 22 -36.25 23.64 0.28
C LEU A 22 -34.93 23.75 -0.49
N LEU A 23 -34.38 24.97 -0.64
CA LEU A 23 -33.09 25.18 -1.29
C LEU A 23 -31.94 24.54 -0.52
N VAL A 24 -31.91 24.70 0.81
CA VAL A 24 -30.87 24.06 1.63
C VAL A 24 -30.98 22.54 1.56
N MET A 25 -32.19 21.99 1.53
CA MET A 25 -32.40 20.55 1.39
C MET A 25 -31.91 20.03 0.03
N ASP A 26 -32.29 20.69 -1.07
CA ASP A 26 -31.85 20.31 -2.43
C ASP A 26 -30.33 20.43 -2.56
N PHE A 27 -29.75 21.53 -2.07
CA PHE A 27 -28.31 21.74 -2.06
C PHE A 27 -27.58 20.65 -1.27
N ASN A 28 -28.05 20.33 -0.06
CA ASN A 28 -27.45 19.29 0.77
C ASN A 28 -27.53 17.92 0.10
N ASN A 29 -28.67 17.58 -0.51
CA ASN A 29 -28.83 16.31 -1.23
C ASN A 29 -27.87 16.21 -2.41
N ARG A 30 -27.76 17.27 -3.23
CA ARG A 30 -26.81 17.32 -4.35
C ARG A 30 -25.36 17.21 -3.88
N MET A 31 -25.01 17.90 -2.79
CA MET A 31 -23.67 17.84 -2.23
C MET A 31 -23.34 16.46 -1.67
N ALA A 32 -24.28 15.80 -1.01
CA ALA A 32 -24.10 14.44 -0.51
C ALA A 32 -23.87 13.45 -1.67
N GLU A 33 -24.67 13.55 -2.73
CA GLU A 33 -24.53 12.70 -3.91
C GLU A 33 -23.22 12.96 -4.66
N LEU A 34 -22.85 14.23 -4.85
CA LEU A 34 -21.56 14.59 -5.45
C LEU A 34 -20.38 14.03 -4.66
N ARG A 35 -20.43 14.11 -3.33
CA ARG A 35 -19.37 13.53 -2.48
C ARG A 35 -19.28 12.03 -2.62
N ARG A 36 -20.43 11.33 -2.64
CA ARG A 36 -20.51 9.88 -2.85
C ARG A 36 -19.90 9.48 -4.18
N LEU A 37 -20.35 10.10 -5.28
CA LEU A 37 -19.84 9.83 -6.63
C LEU A 37 -18.35 10.16 -6.78
N THR A 38 -17.89 11.23 -6.16
CA THR A 38 -16.47 11.61 -6.19
C THR A 38 -15.61 10.57 -5.46
N ALA A 39 -16.06 10.08 -4.30
CA ALA A 39 -15.34 9.03 -3.56
C ALA A 39 -15.29 7.72 -4.36
N GLU A 40 -16.41 7.32 -4.98
CA GLU A 40 -16.48 6.12 -5.83
C GLU A 40 -15.56 6.24 -7.05
N LYS A 41 -15.53 7.41 -7.71
CA LYS A 41 -14.63 7.69 -8.82
C LYS A 41 -13.16 7.58 -8.37
N GLU A 42 -12.80 8.17 -7.24
CA GLU A 42 -11.43 8.17 -6.74
C GLU A 42 -10.95 6.74 -6.45
N GLU A 43 -11.81 5.93 -5.82
CA GLU A 43 -11.52 4.52 -5.56
C GLU A 43 -11.29 3.72 -6.85
N VAL A 44 -12.19 3.88 -7.83
CA VAL A 44 -12.04 3.21 -9.13
C VAL A 44 -10.78 3.69 -9.85
N SER A 45 -10.50 4.99 -9.84
CA SER A 45 -9.31 5.56 -10.46
C SER A 45 -8.03 4.99 -9.84
N ALA A 46 -7.96 4.90 -8.51
CA ALA A 46 -6.81 4.32 -7.81
C ALA A 46 -6.59 2.85 -8.20
N ARG A 47 -7.67 2.05 -8.30
CA ARG A 47 -7.60 0.65 -8.75
C ARG A 47 -7.15 0.53 -10.21
N VAL A 48 -7.61 1.42 -11.09
CA VAL A 48 -7.18 1.42 -12.50
C VAL A 48 -5.69 1.76 -12.61
N THR A 49 -5.23 2.78 -11.89
CA THR A 49 -3.81 3.15 -11.87
C THR A 49 -2.94 1.98 -11.42
N SER A 50 -3.29 1.31 -10.32
CA SER A 50 -2.50 0.17 -9.82
C SER A 50 -2.50 -1.01 -10.80
N LEU A 51 -3.61 -1.26 -11.50
CA LEU A 51 -3.69 -2.29 -12.53
C LEU A 51 -2.82 -1.98 -13.75
N VAL A 52 -2.80 -0.72 -14.21
CA VAL A 52 -1.94 -0.29 -15.33
C VAL A 52 -0.46 -0.40 -14.97
N GLU A 53 -0.08 0.02 -13.77
CA GLU A 53 1.30 -0.13 -13.28
C GLU A 53 1.71 -1.61 -13.21
N THR A 54 0.82 -2.46 -12.71
CA THR A 54 1.04 -3.91 -12.63
C THR A 54 1.16 -4.52 -14.02
N GLN A 55 0.30 -4.13 -14.96
CA GLN A 55 0.35 -4.58 -16.35
C GLN A 55 1.68 -4.21 -17.00
N LEU A 56 2.13 -2.96 -16.86
CA LEU A 56 3.39 -2.51 -17.42
C LEU A 56 4.59 -3.28 -16.84
N SER A 57 4.58 -3.54 -15.53
CA SER A 57 5.59 -4.35 -14.86
C SER A 57 5.61 -5.79 -15.41
N LEU A 58 4.45 -6.41 -15.56
CA LEU A 58 4.33 -7.76 -16.11
C LEU A 58 4.75 -7.82 -17.58
N GLU A 59 4.38 -6.84 -18.39
CA GLU A 59 4.79 -6.75 -19.80
C GLU A 59 6.31 -6.63 -19.93
N THR A 60 6.94 -5.85 -19.04
CA THR A 60 8.41 -5.73 -18.96
C THR A 60 9.05 -7.07 -18.60
N GLN A 61 8.50 -7.77 -17.60
CA GLN A 61 8.99 -9.09 -17.19
C GLN A 61 8.84 -10.14 -18.30
N VAL A 62 7.71 -10.16 -19.00
CA VAL A 62 7.48 -11.06 -20.14
C VAL A 62 8.47 -10.76 -21.25
N THR A 63 8.67 -9.49 -21.59
CA THR A 63 9.63 -9.07 -22.62
C THR A 63 11.03 -9.57 -22.28
N TYR A 64 11.48 -9.36 -21.04
CA TYR A 64 12.77 -9.88 -20.57
C TYR A 64 12.82 -11.41 -20.62
N ALA A 65 11.81 -12.11 -20.11
CA ALA A 65 11.76 -13.57 -20.08
C ALA A 65 11.83 -14.19 -21.49
N THR A 66 11.28 -13.50 -22.51
CA THR A 66 11.35 -13.94 -23.92
C THR A 66 12.62 -13.51 -24.64
N SER A 67 13.51 -12.74 -24.00
CA SER A 67 14.74 -12.24 -24.61
C SER A 67 15.87 -13.28 -24.59
N GLU A 68 16.81 -13.17 -25.52
CA GLU A 68 18.03 -14.00 -25.51
C GLU A 68 18.84 -13.81 -24.22
N ALA A 69 18.81 -12.62 -23.62
CA ALA A 69 19.51 -12.35 -22.37
C ALA A 69 19.02 -13.25 -21.22
N ALA A 70 17.72 -13.52 -21.13
CA ALA A 70 17.17 -14.46 -20.17
C ALA A 70 17.59 -15.91 -20.47
N VAL A 71 17.65 -16.28 -21.75
CA VAL A 71 18.16 -17.61 -22.17
C VAL A 71 19.62 -17.79 -21.76
N TYR A 72 20.49 -16.80 -22.04
CA TYR A 72 21.89 -16.85 -21.64
C TYR A 72 22.06 -16.87 -20.13
N TYR A 73 21.31 -16.02 -19.40
CA TYR A 73 21.34 -16.03 -17.94
C TYR A 73 21.00 -17.42 -17.39
N TRP A 74 19.97 -18.06 -17.92
CA TRP A 74 19.60 -19.40 -17.48
C TRP A 74 20.67 -20.44 -17.82
N ALA A 75 21.16 -20.42 -19.06
CA ALA A 75 22.19 -21.32 -19.55
C ALA A 75 23.47 -21.26 -18.69
N TYR A 76 23.94 -20.06 -18.34
CA TYR A 76 25.14 -19.87 -17.53
C TYR A 76 24.95 -20.27 -16.06
N ASN A 77 23.82 -19.90 -15.45
CA ASN A 77 23.65 -20.03 -13.99
C ASN A 77 23.07 -21.38 -13.56
N PHE A 78 22.26 -22.03 -14.39
CA PHE A 78 21.57 -23.27 -14.00
C PHE A 78 22.13 -24.50 -14.71
N GLU A 79 22.43 -24.41 -16.01
CA GLU A 79 22.99 -25.53 -16.78
C GLU A 79 24.52 -25.47 -16.92
N HIS A 80 25.16 -24.41 -16.43
CA HIS A 80 26.61 -24.18 -16.56
C HIS A 80 27.11 -24.26 -18.01
N LEU A 81 26.26 -23.91 -18.98
CA LEU A 81 26.57 -23.93 -20.40
C LEU A 81 27.36 -22.67 -20.77
N GLY A 82 28.41 -22.82 -21.56
CA GLY A 82 29.19 -21.72 -22.14
C GLY A 82 28.72 -21.37 -23.55
N LYS A 83 28.89 -20.11 -23.98
CA LYS A 83 28.83 -19.75 -25.39
C LYS A 83 30.17 -20.06 -26.07
N GLU A 84 30.17 -20.20 -27.39
CA GLU A 84 31.41 -20.36 -28.16
C GLU A 84 32.42 -19.24 -27.83
N GLY A 85 33.59 -19.63 -27.32
CA GLY A 85 34.64 -18.73 -26.85
C GLY A 85 34.68 -18.47 -25.34
N ASP A 86 33.69 -18.93 -24.57
CA ASP A 86 33.71 -18.85 -23.10
C ASP A 86 34.63 -19.91 -22.49
N VAL A 87 35.35 -19.54 -21.41
CA VAL A 87 36.16 -20.47 -20.61
C VAL A 87 35.42 -20.75 -19.30
N LEU A 88 34.79 -21.93 -19.20
CA LEU A 88 34.14 -22.38 -17.97
C LEU A 88 35.18 -22.74 -16.91
N VAL A 89 35.16 -22.03 -15.78
CA VAL A 89 36.04 -22.29 -14.63
C VAL A 89 35.21 -22.91 -13.52
N VAL A 90 35.48 -24.17 -13.19
CA VAL A 90 34.88 -24.86 -12.04
C VAL A 90 35.87 -24.81 -10.87
N PRO A 91 35.57 -24.09 -9.77
CA PRO A 91 36.43 -24.09 -8.59
C PRO A 91 36.42 -25.48 -7.97
N ILE A 92 37.58 -26.12 -7.89
CA ILE A 92 37.79 -27.32 -7.08
C ILE A 92 38.34 -26.89 -5.72
N GLN A 93 37.85 -27.53 -4.65
CA GLN A 93 38.44 -27.33 -3.33
C GLN A 93 39.87 -27.87 -3.35
N ALA A 94 40.83 -27.10 -2.82
CA ALA A 94 42.18 -27.62 -2.62
C ALA A 94 42.12 -28.75 -1.57
N GLU A 95 42.85 -29.84 -1.79
CA GLU A 95 42.86 -31.04 -0.93
C GLU A 95 43.08 -30.72 0.57
N ASP A 96 43.75 -29.61 0.89
CA ASP A 96 44.05 -29.17 2.27
C ASP A 96 43.02 -28.18 2.87
N SER A 97 41.84 -28.03 2.25
CA SER A 97 40.80 -27.11 2.73
C SER A 97 40.02 -27.71 3.91
N LEU A 98 40.60 -27.65 5.11
CA LEU A 98 39.86 -27.96 6.34
C LEU A 98 38.76 -26.89 6.54
N PRO A 99 37.49 -27.27 6.76
CA PRO A 99 36.43 -26.30 7.03
C PRO A 99 36.79 -25.53 8.30
N GLN A 100 37.03 -24.23 8.15
CA GLN A 100 37.29 -23.35 9.29
C GLN A 100 36.01 -23.29 10.14
N PRO A 101 36.06 -23.57 11.46
CA PRO A 101 34.88 -23.53 12.29
C PRO A 101 34.27 -22.13 12.24
N THR A 102 33.01 -22.06 11.85
CA THR A 102 32.23 -20.82 11.93
C THR A 102 32.24 -20.35 13.39
N PRO A 103 32.65 -19.11 13.69
CA PRO A 103 32.70 -18.63 15.06
C PRO A 103 31.28 -18.63 15.64
N THR A 104 31.05 -19.42 16.69
CA THR A 104 29.81 -19.35 17.47
C THR A 104 29.71 -17.96 18.07
N LEU A 105 28.69 -17.20 17.66
CA LEU A 105 28.42 -15.88 18.24
C LEU A 105 28.18 -16.07 19.75
N ALA A 106 28.98 -15.41 20.58
CA ALA A 106 28.75 -15.37 22.01
C ALA A 106 27.42 -14.63 22.25
N VAL A 107 26.43 -15.34 22.82
CA VAL A 107 25.18 -14.72 23.23
C VAL A 107 25.52 -13.75 24.36
N THR A 108 25.43 -12.44 24.10
CA THR A 108 25.55 -11.43 25.14
C THR A 108 24.40 -11.65 26.14
N PRO A 109 24.68 -11.92 27.43
CA PRO A 109 23.62 -12.06 28.42
C PRO A 109 22.89 -10.72 28.54
N ILE A 110 21.57 -10.76 28.37
CA ILE A 110 20.70 -9.63 28.68
C ILE A 110 20.72 -9.41 30.20
N VAL A 111 21.38 -8.34 30.63
CA VAL A 111 21.38 -7.93 32.05
C VAL A 111 20.04 -7.27 32.35
N ILE A 112 19.11 -8.03 32.94
CA ILE A 112 17.83 -7.50 33.41
C ILE A 112 18.07 -6.75 34.72
N GLN A 113 17.71 -5.47 34.76
CA GLN A 113 17.83 -4.66 35.97
C GLN A 113 16.67 -4.99 36.93
N ASN A 114 16.92 -4.95 38.24
CA ASN A 114 15.95 -5.34 39.27
C ASN A 114 14.58 -4.65 39.13
N TRP A 115 14.55 -3.39 38.68
CA TRP A 115 13.29 -2.66 38.48
C TRP A 115 12.45 -3.22 37.32
N GLN A 116 13.07 -3.81 36.29
CA GLN A 116 12.37 -4.45 35.17
C GLN A 116 11.66 -5.72 35.65
N VAL A 117 12.27 -6.45 36.58
CA VAL A 117 11.66 -7.59 37.27
C VAL A 117 10.48 -7.15 38.14
N TRP A 118 10.60 -6.01 38.83
CA TRP A 118 9.48 -5.44 39.58
C TRP A 118 8.32 -5.03 38.69
N LEU A 119 8.60 -4.43 37.53
CA LEU A 119 7.56 -4.01 36.58
C LEU A 119 6.84 -5.19 35.92
N SER A 120 7.53 -6.30 35.63
CA SER A 120 6.89 -7.48 35.02
C SER A 120 5.82 -8.10 35.92
N LEU A 121 5.92 -7.96 37.24
CA LEU A 121 4.88 -8.40 38.19
C LEU A 121 3.53 -7.70 37.99
N PHE A 122 3.50 -6.54 37.33
CA PHE A 122 2.29 -5.74 37.13
C PHE A 122 1.78 -5.75 35.68
N VAL A 123 2.63 -6.11 34.71
CA VAL A 123 2.34 -5.95 33.27
C VAL A 123 2.12 -7.31 32.57
N GLU A 124 2.62 -8.41 33.13
CA GLU A 124 2.40 -9.76 32.62
C GLU A 124 1.54 -10.57 33.60
N GLN A 125 0.23 -10.29 33.60
CA GLN A 125 -0.79 -11.27 33.97
C GLN A 125 -1.82 -11.33 32.83
N PRO A 126 -2.31 -12.54 32.46
CA PRO A 126 -3.16 -12.77 31.29
C PRO A 126 -4.45 -11.94 31.28
#